data_AF-A0A3M1GDY1-F1
#
_entry.id   AF-A0A3M1GDY1-F1
#
_cell.length_a   1.000
_cell.length_b   1.000
_cell.length_c   1.000
_cell.angle_alpha   90.00
_cell.angle_beta   90.00
_cell.angle_gamma   90.00
#
_symmetry.space_group_name_H-M   'P 1'
#
loop_
_entity.id
_entity.type
_entity.pdbx_description
1 polymer ?
#
loop_
_entity_poly.entity_id
_entity_poly.type
_entity_poly.pdbx_seq_one_letter_code
_entity_poly.pdbx_strand_id
1 'polypeptide(L)'
;MESVKGKRIFPIAWLAIACMAAAMGAEAPTTPVLPPVRHPGGGQVVYFLLTDRFANGSSANDRGGIAGESVSAHGFDPTRVQFYHGGDLVGLTGRLDYLQRLGVSAIWITPPFVNKPVQGGFGSGSAGYHGYWITDFLNIDPHLGTLEQMRAFVDAAHARGIRVYCDIVVNHTADVITPSGGGGYVSKFSFRYRDAEGNVFDDRAFAANGIVNPDFPAMSAVTSFPRPPVVAAGEPTKKPAWLNDLTNYHNRGDSAFSGEDYNYGDIAGLDDLFTEKREVLEGFIEVYRYWIETVGFDGFRIDTVKHVNPEFWQGFSPAIRRIAREAGIEDFLQFGEVFNGDPRYLSQWSTAAGIDTVLDFGLVFQMREFVSRGRSSDTLYNLFDQDDLYTDHDSNAASLVTFLGNHDIGRFGFFLREDNALAPDERLLDLAELGYGLLFTVRGQPCVYYGDEQGMVGT
;
A
#
# COMPACT_ATOMS: atom_id res chain seq x y z
N MET A 1 62.20 -46.88 30.10
CA MET A 1 62.32 -46.74 31.56
C MET A 1 61.68 -45.40 31.95
N GLU A 2 60.59 -45.50 32.72
CA GLU A 2 60.04 -44.52 33.69
C GLU A 2 59.82 -43.06 33.23
N SER A 3 58.55 -42.62 33.10
CA SER A 3 57.73 -41.94 34.14
C SER A 3 58.28 -40.52 34.43
N VAL A 4 57.52 -39.44 34.24
CA VAL A 4 56.51 -38.95 35.21
C VAL A 4 55.63 -37.86 34.57
N LYS A 5 54.35 -37.87 34.95
CA LYS A 5 53.28 -36.90 34.68
C LYS A 5 53.63 -35.46 35.10
N GLY A 6 53.10 -34.47 34.37
CA GLY A 6 53.05 -33.09 34.86
C GLY A 6 52.08 -32.22 34.08
N LYS A 7 50.79 -32.20 34.49
CA LYS A 7 49.84 -31.16 34.14
C LYS A 7 50.40 -29.80 34.59
N ARG A 8 50.44 -28.80 33.70
CA ARG A 8 50.56 -27.39 34.07
C ARG A 8 49.43 -26.60 33.42
N ILE A 9 48.47 -26.29 34.27
CA ILE A 9 47.44 -25.28 34.09
C ILE A 9 48.16 -23.93 34.20
N PHE A 10 48.04 -23.08 33.18
CA PHE A 10 48.41 -21.66 33.28
C PHE A 10 47.14 -20.84 33.52
N PRO A 11 47.13 -19.94 34.52
CA PRO A 11 45.95 -19.19 34.90
C PRO A 11 45.70 -18.05 33.90
N ILE A 12 44.45 -17.91 33.47
CA ILE A 12 43.95 -16.72 32.77
C ILE A 12 43.88 -15.61 33.82
N ALA A 13 44.82 -14.67 33.75
CA ALA A 13 44.75 -13.42 34.50
C ALA A 13 43.63 -12.55 33.89
N TRP A 14 42.55 -12.39 34.64
CA TRP A 14 41.51 -11.41 34.36
C TRP A 14 42.07 -10.01 34.59
N LEU A 15 42.22 -9.22 33.53
CA LEU A 15 42.45 -7.79 33.62
C LEU A 15 41.08 -7.10 33.73
N ALA A 16 40.61 -6.87 34.94
CA ALA A 16 39.45 -6.04 35.20
C ALA A 16 39.85 -4.57 35.01
N ILE A 17 39.44 -3.95 33.90
CA ILE A 17 39.45 -2.50 33.75
C ILE A 17 38.26 -1.98 34.57
N ALA A 18 38.56 -1.44 35.75
CA ALA A 18 37.59 -0.75 36.58
C ALA A 18 37.33 0.64 35.98
N CYS A 19 36.23 0.79 35.24
CA CYS A 19 35.64 2.11 34.97
C CYS A 19 35.00 2.63 36.26
N MET A 20 35.74 3.39 37.06
CA MET A 20 35.15 4.27 38.06
C MET A 20 34.52 5.47 37.34
N ALA A 21 33.24 5.32 36.96
CA ALA A 21 32.41 6.48 36.69
C ALA A 21 32.14 7.18 38.02
N ALA A 22 32.62 8.42 38.17
CA ALA A 22 32.22 9.28 39.25
C ALA A 22 30.71 9.51 39.16
N ALA A 23 29.96 8.97 40.12
CA ALA A 23 28.56 9.24 40.31
C ALA A 23 28.39 10.71 40.73
N MET A 24 28.34 11.61 39.75
CA MET A 24 27.72 12.91 39.94
C MET A 24 26.21 12.64 39.96
N GLY A 25 25.59 12.85 41.12
CA GLY A 25 24.16 12.72 41.29
C GLY A 25 23.42 13.73 40.41
N ALA A 26 23.08 13.32 39.20
CA ALA A 26 21.92 13.84 38.52
C ALA A 26 20.74 13.02 39.02
N GLU A 27 19.79 13.67 39.71
CA GLU A 27 18.47 13.07 39.90
C GLU A 27 17.95 12.67 38.51
N ALA A 28 17.68 11.37 38.32
CA ALA A 28 16.99 10.91 37.13
C ALA A 28 15.70 11.71 37.01
N PRO A 29 15.36 12.25 35.82
CA PRO A 29 14.15 13.04 35.66
C PRO A 29 12.96 12.23 36.19
N THR A 30 12.31 12.74 37.23
CA THR A 30 11.15 12.12 37.89
C THR A 30 9.87 12.31 37.07
N THR A 31 9.98 12.88 35.87
CA THR A 31 8.89 12.94 34.91
C THR A 31 8.60 11.50 34.46
N PRO A 32 7.39 10.97 34.62
CA PRO A 32 7.05 9.69 34.01
C PRO A 32 7.30 9.82 32.51
N VAL A 33 8.31 9.09 32.02
CA VAL A 33 8.49 8.89 30.58
C VAL A 33 7.21 8.18 30.15
N LEU A 34 6.35 8.89 29.43
CA LEU A 34 5.18 8.27 28.85
C LEU A 34 5.67 7.11 27.99
N PRO A 35 5.04 5.92 28.07
CA PRO A 35 5.39 4.84 27.16
C PRO A 35 5.29 5.39 25.74
N PRO A 36 6.26 5.06 24.87
CA PRO A 36 6.20 5.56 23.51
C PRO A 36 4.89 5.08 22.90
N VAL A 37 4.16 6.00 22.26
CA VAL A 37 2.92 5.71 21.54
C VAL A 37 3.19 4.49 20.65
N ARG A 38 2.27 3.54 20.57
CA ARG A 38 2.36 2.41 19.64
C ARG A 38 0.97 2.18 19.09
N HIS A 39 0.85 2.11 17.77
CA HIS A 39 -0.42 1.77 17.17
C HIS A 39 -0.84 0.36 17.67
N PRO A 40 -2.06 0.14 18.17
CA PRO A 40 -2.50 -1.16 18.69
C PRO A 40 -2.39 -2.29 17.66
N GLY A 41 -2.54 -1.94 16.37
CA GLY A 41 -2.34 -2.85 15.26
C GLY A 41 -0.90 -3.05 14.80
N GLY A 42 0.08 -2.47 15.48
CA GLY A 42 1.50 -2.57 15.15
C GLY A 42 2.11 -3.95 15.46
N GLY A 43 3.40 -4.09 15.14
CA GLY A 43 4.23 -5.25 15.51
C GLY A 43 3.96 -6.53 14.70
N GLN A 44 3.36 -6.42 13.51
CA GLN A 44 3.06 -7.58 12.68
C GLN A 44 4.23 -7.99 11.78
N VAL A 45 4.32 -9.29 11.48
CA VAL A 45 5.04 -9.81 10.32
C VAL A 45 4.05 -9.90 9.17
N VAL A 46 4.14 -8.93 8.26
CA VAL A 46 3.23 -8.78 7.12
C VAL A 46 3.75 -9.62 5.95
N TYR A 47 2.85 -10.31 5.26
CA TYR A 47 3.14 -11.02 4.03
C TYR A 47 2.25 -10.46 2.91
N PHE A 48 2.85 -9.73 2.00
CA PHE A 48 2.17 -9.11 0.87
C PHE A 48 2.17 -10.04 -0.35
N LEU A 49 0.98 -10.29 -0.91
CA LEU A 49 0.82 -11.15 -2.09
C LEU A 49 -0.10 -10.52 -3.14
N LEU A 50 0.22 -10.81 -4.39
CA LEU A 50 -0.71 -10.61 -5.51
C LEU A 50 -1.63 -11.81 -5.57
N THR A 51 -2.93 -11.60 -5.35
CA THR A 51 -3.90 -12.70 -5.25
C THR A 51 -3.89 -13.58 -6.50
N ASP A 52 -3.92 -12.97 -7.68
CA ASP A 52 -3.87 -13.65 -8.99
C ASP A 52 -2.58 -14.47 -9.23
N ARG A 53 -1.50 -14.18 -8.51
CA ARG A 53 -0.17 -14.77 -8.75
C ARG A 53 0.27 -15.76 -7.68
N PHE A 54 -0.56 -16.00 -6.67
CA PHE A 54 -0.15 -16.76 -5.51
C PHE A 54 -0.50 -18.25 -5.63
N ALA A 55 -1.78 -18.58 -5.76
CA ALA A 55 -2.23 -19.96 -5.90
C ALA A 55 -3.61 -20.03 -6.57
N ASN A 56 -3.71 -20.80 -7.66
CA ASN A 56 -4.98 -21.13 -8.30
C ASN A 56 -5.60 -22.37 -7.63
N GLY A 57 -6.68 -22.16 -6.88
CA GLY A 57 -7.45 -23.22 -6.23
C GLY A 57 -8.64 -23.72 -7.05
N SER A 58 -9.12 -22.95 -8.03
CA SER A 58 -10.23 -23.33 -8.90
C SER A 58 -10.10 -22.73 -10.30
N SER A 59 -9.94 -23.58 -11.32
CA SER A 59 -9.98 -23.10 -12.71
C SER A 59 -11.39 -22.67 -13.20
N ALA A 60 -12.42 -22.81 -12.36
CA ALA A 60 -13.80 -22.47 -12.72
C ALA A 60 -14.03 -20.96 -12.83
N ASN A 61 -13.23 -20.16 -12.13
CA ASN A 61 -13.32 -18.70 -12.11
C ASN A 61 -12.19 -18.01 -12.90
N ASP A 62 -11.26 -18.75 -13.50
CA ASP A 62 -10.11 -18.22 -14.27
C ASP A 62 -10.49 -17.12 -15.27
N ARG A 63 -11.69 -17.20 -15.88
CA ARG A 63 -12.19 -16.23 -16.89
C ARG A 63 -13.21 -15.23 -16.34
N GLY A 64 -13.37 -15.14 -15.02
CA GLY A 64 -14.29 -14.20 -14.37
C GLY A 64 -15.76 -14.39 -14.75
N GLY A 65 -16.16 -15.58 -15.19
CA GLY A 65 -17.50 -15.86 -15.69
C GLY A 65 -17.83 -15.20 -17.04
N ILE A 66 -16.84 -14.62 -17.74
CA ILE A 66 -17.02 -13.98 -19.04
C ILE A 66 -17.02 -15.04 -20.14
N ALA A 67 -18.11 -15.09 -20.91
CA ALA A 67 -18.31 -16.11 -21.94
C ALA A 67 -17.43 -15.90 -23.18
N GLY A 68 -17.10 -16.99 -23.86
CA GLY A 68 -16.31 -17.00 -25.09
C GLY A 68 -14.81 -17.24 -24.87
N GLU A 69 -14.05 -17.25 -25.96
CA GLU A 69 -12.60 -17.54 -25.99
C GLU A 69 -11.73 -16.28 -26.15
N SER A 70 -12.35 -15.09 -26.09
CA SER A 70 -11.64 -13.84 -26.34
C SER A 70 -10.85 -13.42 -25.10
N VAL A 71 -9.52 -13.60 -25.14
CA VAL A 71 -8.60 -13.11 -24.10
C VAL A 71 -8.73 -11.60 -23.88
N SER A 72 -9.04 -10.82 -24.93
CA SER A 72 -9.32 -9.38 -24.80
C SER A 72 -10.64 -9.05 -24.09
N ALA A 73 -11.53 -10.04 -23.90
CA ALA A 73 -12.76 -9.87 -23.13
C ALA A 73 -12.58 -10.31 -21.68
N HIS A 74 -11.96 -11.48 -21.44
CA HIS A 74 -11.88 -12.08 -20.11
C HIS A 74 -10.51 -11.94 -19.43
N GLY A 75 -9.47 -11.46 -20.11
CA GLY A 75 -8.18 -11.14 -19.47
C GLY A 75 -7.33 -12.31 -18.96
N PHE A 76 -7.74 -13.57 -19.14
CA PHE A 76 -7.00 -14.75 -18.66
C PHE A 76 -6.07 -15.30 -19.72
N ASP A 77 -4.77 -15.26 -19.43
CA ASP A 77 -3.73 -15.88 -20.23
C ASP A 77 -2.48 -16.08 -19.36
N PRO A 78 -2.33 -17.26 -18.72
CA PRO A 78 -1.22 -17.52 -17.80
C PRO A 78 0.15 -17.58 -18.50
N THR A 79 0.19 -17.51 -19.84
CA THR A 79 1.44 -17.45 -20.59
C THR A 79 1.98 -16.02 -20.72
N ARG A 80 1.18 -15.01 -20.35
CA ARG A 80 1.51 -13.59 -20.50
C ARG A 80 1.48 -12.90 -19.14
N VAL A 81 2.61 -12.28 -18.76
CA VAL A 81 2.77 -11.65 -17.45
C VAL A 81 1.83 -10.46 -17.20
N GLN A 82 1.24 -9.88 -18.26
CA GLN A 82 0.32 -8.75 -18.15
C GLN A 82 -1.17 -9.16 -18.14
N PHE A 83 -1.47 -10.46 -17.96
CA PHE A 83 -2.82 -11.04 -17.94
C PHE A 83 -3.07 -11.80 -16.62
N TYR A 84 -4.33 -12.19 -16.35
CA TYR A 84 -4.69 -13.04 -15.20
C TYR A 84 -4.05 -14.43 -15.35
N HIS A 85 -3.54 -14.96 -14.24
CA HIS A 85 -2.91 -16.29 -14.11
C HIS A 85 -3.77 -17.26 -13.30
N GLY A 86 -4.85 -16.78 -12.68
CA GLY A 86 -5.90 -17.59 -12.07
C GLY A 86 -5.73 -17.82 -10.56
N GLY A 87 -4.81 -17.11 -9.91
CA GLY A 87 -4.74 -17.14 -8.45
C GLY A 87 -6.02 -16.60 -7.82
N ASP A 88 -6.54 -17.30 -6.81
CA ASP A 88 -7.90 -17.06 -6.31
C ASP A 88 -8.00 -17.25 -4.79
N LEU A 89 -9.15 -16.90 -4.22
CA LEU A 89 -9.40 -16.98 -2.77
C LEU A 89 -9.40 -18.41 -2.24
N VAL A 90 -9.76 -19.39 -3.07
CA VAL A 90 -9.71 -20.82 -2.70
C VAL A 90 -8.26 -21.26 -2.56
N GLY A 91 -7.41 -20.93 -3.54
CA GLY A 91 -5.99 -21.24 -3.52
C GLY A 91 -5.28 -20.52 -2.39
N LEU A 92 -5.56 -19.24 -2.18
CA LEU A 92 -5.04 -18.47 -1.05
C LEU A 92 -5.42 -19.11 0.30
N THR A 93 -6.69 -19.48 0.49
CA THR A 93 -7.16 -20.19 1.70
C THR A 93 -6.40 -21.50 1.89
N GLY A 94 -6.17 -22.26 0.81
CA GLY A 94 -5.40 -23.50 0.83
C GLY A 94 -3.91 -23.34 1.20
N ARG A 95 -3.39 -22.11 1.25
CA ARG A 95 -2.01 -21.79 1.63
C ARG A 95 -1.88 -21.20 3.03
N LEU A 96 -2.96 -21.03 3.79
CA LEU A 96 -2.88 -20.48 5.15
C LEU A 96 -1.97 -21.29 6.08
N ASP A 97 -1.93 -22.62 5.94
CA ASP A 97 -1.01 -23.45 6.73
C ASP A 97 0.47 -23.22 6.38
N TYR A 98 0.75 -22.86 5.12
CA TYR A 98 2.10 -22.46 4.69
C TYR A 98 2.49 -21.13 5.33
N LEU A 99 1.61 -20.13 5.27
CA LEU A 99 1.84 -18.80 5.83
C LEU A 99 1.99 -18.85 7.36
N GLN A 100 1.17 -19.66 8.04
CA GLN A 100 1.29 -19.86 9.48
C GLN A 100 2.65 -20.48 9.87
N ARG A 101 3.13 -21.48 9.12
CA ARG A 101 4.46 -22.08 9.37
C ARG A 101 5.61 -21.11 9.12
N LEU A 102 5.44 -20.16 8.22
CA LEU A 102 6.42 -19.11 7.96
C LEU A 102 6.52 -18.10 9.13
N GLY A 103 5.52 -18.07 10.03
CA GLY A 103 5.46 -17.14 11.15
C GLY A 103 4.82 -15.80 10.82
N VAL A 104 4.07 -15.74 9.71
CA VAL A 104 3.30 -14.56 9.31
C VAL A 104 2.18 -14.31 10.32
N SER A 105 1.97 -13.05 10.70
CA SER A 105 0.88 -12.63 11.58
C SER A 105 -0.12 -11.70 10.89
N ALA A 106 0.19 -11.20 9.70
CA ALA A 106 -0.75 -10.46 8.84
C ALA A 106 -0.52 -10.75 7.36
N ILE A 107 -1.59 -10.88 6.58
CA ILE A 107 -1.57 -11.01 5.12
C ILE A 107 -2.08 -9.72 4.52
N TRP A 108 -1.33 -9.13 3.59
CA TRP A 108 -1.81 -8.03 2.75
C TRP A 108 -2.14 -8.58 1.35
N ILE A 109 -3.39 -8.43 0.92
CA ILE A 109 -3.87 -8.81 -0.41
C ILE A 109 -4.08 -7.57 -1.28
N THR A 110 -3.85 -7.69 -2.58
CA THR A 110 -4.24 -6.69 -3.61
C THR A 110 -5.75 -6.40 -3.59
N PRO A 111 -6.23 -5.30 -4.20
CA PRO A 111 -7.64 -4.96 -4.13
C PRO A 111 -8.49 -6.10 -4.72
N PRO A 112 -9.48 -6.62 -3.98
CA PRO A 112 -10.24 -7.79 -4.41
C PRO A 112 -11.49 -7.43 -5.22
N PHE A 113 -11.68 -6.16 -5.58
CA PHE A 113 -12.91 -5.62 -6.15
C PHE A 113 -13.00 -5.86 -7.66
N VAL A 114 -14.19 -5.82 -8.24
CA VAL A 114 -14.37 -6.08 -9.68
C VAL A 114 -13.61 -5.06 -10.52
N ASN A 115 -12.73 -5.56 -11.37
CA ASN A 115 -11.93 -4.77 -12.29
C ASN A 115 -12.52 -4.72 -13.70
N LYS A 116 -12.14 -3.70 -14.48
CA LYS A 116 -12.22 -3.75 -15.94
C LYS A 116 -11.28 -4.87 -16.42
N PRO A 117 -11.79 -5.96 -17.03
CA PRO A 117 -10.97 -7.16 -17.23
C PRO A 117 -9.74 -6.93 -18.09
N VAL A 118 -9.87 -6.09 -19.13
CA VAL A 118 -8.77 -5.71 -20.03
C VAL A 118 -8.92 -4.23 -20.38
N GLN A 119 -7.81 -3.49 -20.31
CA GLN A 119 -7.73 -2.11 -20.80
C GLN A 119 -6.41 -1.86 -21.54
N GLY A 120 -6.38 -0.82 -22.36
CA GLY A 120 -5.30 -0.54 -23.31
C GLY A 120 -5.56 -1.06 -24.74
N GLY A 121 -4.87 -0.47 -25.72
CA GLY A 121 -5.09 -0.73 -27.15
C GLY A 121 -4.64 -2.10 -27.66
N PHE A 122 -4.99 -2.44 -28.91
CA PHE A 122 -4.61 -3.70 -29.53
C PHE A 122 -3.06 -3.83 -29.61
N GLY A 123 -2.50 -4.86 -28.98
CA GLY A 123 -1.05 -5.09 -28.90
C GLY A 123 -0.34 -4.44 -27.70
N SER A 124 -1.00 -3.54 -26.97
CA SER A 124 -0.53 -2.93 -25.72
C SER A 124 -1.44 -3.19 -24.51
N GLY A 125 -2.60 -3.82 -24.72
CA GLY A 125 -3.56 -4.14 -23.67
C GLY A 125 -3.02 -5.11 -22.62
N SER A 126 -3.43 -4.86 -21.38
CA SER A 126 -3.15 -5.68 -20.20
C SER A 126 -4.47 -5.96 -19.47
N ALA A 127 -4.50 -6.95 -18.59
CA ALA A 127 -5.66 -7.30 -17.80
C ALA A 127 -5.63 -6.67 -16.39
N GLY A 128 -6.80 -6.49 -15.77
CA GLY A 128 -6.96 -5.95 -14.42
C GLY A 128 -6.53 -6.89 -13.28
N TYR A 129 -5.59 -7.82 -13.53
CA TYR A 129 -5.17 -8.87 -12.59
C TYR A 129 -4.59 -8.36 -11.28
N HIS A 130 -4.05 -7.14 -11.30
CA HIS A 130 -3.43 -6.48 -10.16
C HIS A 130 -4.46 -5.82 -9.22
N GLY A 131 -5.72 -5.65 -9.65
CA GLY A 131 -6.82 -5.18 -8.81
C GLY A 131 -7.11 -3.67 -8.85
N TYR A 132 -6.31 -2.86 -9.54
CA TYR A 132 -6.34 -1.39 -9.48
C TYR A 132 -7.20 -0.69 -10.56
N TRP A 133 -7.86 -1.43 -11.44
CA TRP A 133 -8.78 -0.90 -12.46
C TRP A 133 -10.22 -1.15 -12.06
N ILE A 134 -10.60 -0.65 -10.88
CA ILE A 134 -11.87 -1.00 -10.25
C ILE A 134 -13.04 -0.35 -11.01
N THR A 135 -14.07 -1.16 -11.26
CA THR A 135 -15.35 -0.72 -11.80
C THR A 135 -16.48 -0.96 -10.81
N ASP A 136 -16.39 -1.95 -9.93
CA ASP A 136 -17.39 -2.20 -8.89
C ASP A 136 -16.71 -2.48 -7.55
N PHE A 137 -16.72 -1.46 -6.69
CA PHE A 137 -16.13 -1.46 -5.35
C PHE A 137 -16.94 -2.27 -4.32
N LEU A 138 -18.12 -2.79 -4.68
CA LEU A 138 -19.04 -3.44 -3.75
C LEU A 138 -19.05 -4.97 -3.87
N ASN A 139 -18.40 -5.51 -4.89
CA ASN A 139 -18.37 -6.94 -5.17
C ASN A 139 -16.94 -7.45 -5.34
N ILE A 140 -16.72 -8.71 -4.99
CA ILE A 140 -15.46 -9.41 -5.26
C ILE A 140 -15.33 -9.62 -6.76
N ASP A 141 -14.14 -9.41 -7.30
CA ASP A 141 -13.83 -9.71 -8.69
C ASP A 141 -14.12 -11.19 -8.98
N PRO A 142 -14.96 -11.51 -9.98
CA PRO A 142 -15.29 -12.88 -10.29
C PRO A 142 -14.10 -13.75 -10.68
N HIS A 143 -12.95 -13.18 -11.08
CA HIS A 143 -11.71 -13.94 -11.30
C HIS A 143 -11.11 -14.47 -10.00
N LEU A 144 -11.34 -13.78 -8.87
CA LEU A 144 -10.77 -14.12 -7.57
C LEU A 144 -11.69 -15.01 -6.73
N GLY A 145 -13.01 -14.93 -6.95
CA GLY A 145 -13.99 -15.76 -6.24
C GLY A 145 -15.28 -15.03 -5.88
N THR A 146 -15.87 -15.40 -4.75
CA THR A 146 -17.12 -14.81 -4.24
C THR A 146 -16.94 -14.14 -2.88
N LEU A 147 -17.93 -13.35 -2.46
CA LEU A 147 -17.95 -12.74 -1.13
C LEU A 147 -17.91 -13.80 -0.02
N GLU A 148 -18.60 -14.93 -0.18
CA GLU A 148 -18.58 -16.02 0.79
C GLU A 148 -17.19 -16.65 0.90
N GLN A 149 -16.47 -16.77 -0.21
CA GLN A 149 -15.09 -17.26 -0.21
C GLN A 149 -14.13 -16.27 0.46
N MET A 150 -14.33 -14.96 0.26
CA MET A 150 -13.56 -13.92 0.97
C MET A 150 -13.79 -14.02 2.49
N ARG A 151 -15.04 -14.12 2.93
CA ARG A 151 -15.37 -14.28 4.35
C ARG A 151 -14.76 -15.56 4.92
N ALA A 152 -14.88 -16.68 4.20
CA ALA A 152 -14.28 -17.94 4.63
C ALA A 152 -12.74 -17.88 4.72
N PHE A 153 -12.09 -17.13 3.81
CA PHE A 153 -10.65 -16.88 3.87
C PHE A 153 -10.27 -16.09 5.11
N VAL A 154 -10.96 -14.97 5.38
CA VAL A 154 -10.70 -14.11 6.54
C VAL A 154 -10.97 -14.86 7.85
N ASP A 155 -12.10 -15.56 7.97
CA ASP A 155 -12.42 -16.39 9.14
C ASP A 155 -11.33 -17.46 9.38
N ALA A 156 -10.84 -18.10 8.31
CA ALA A 156 -9.79 -19.10 8.41
C ALA A 156 -8.42 -18.52 8.78
N ALA A 157 -8.11 -17.29 8.34
CA ALA A 157 -6.91 -16.55 8.74
C ALA A 157 -6.99 -16.16 10.22
N HIS A 158 -8.11 -15.59 10.66
CA HIS A 158 -8.37 -15.21 12.05
C HIS A 158 -8.29 -16.41 13.00
N ALA A 159 -8.83 -17.57 12.61
CA ALA A 159 -8.72 -18.81 13.38
C ALA A 159 -7.26 -19.27 13.59
N ARG A 160 -6.32 -18.77 12.79
CA ARG A 160 -4.87 -19.01 12.90
C ARG A 160 -4.11 -17.89 13.59
N GLY A 161 -4.79 -16.84 14.04
CA GLY A 161 -4.19 -15.62 14.58
C GLY A 161 -3.51 -14.76 13.51
N ILE A 162 -3.94 -14.87 12.25
CA ILE A 162 -3.41 -14.12 11.12
C ILE A 162 -4.43 -13.04 10.73
N ARG A 163 -3.99 -11.78 10.74
CA ARG A 163 -4.78 -10.64 10.27
C ARG A 163 -4.83 -10.56 8.75
N VAL A 164 -5.85 -9.90 8.21
CA VAL A 164 -6.00 -9.66 6.77
C VAL A 164 -6.14 -8.17 6.49
N TYR A 165 -5.16 -7.62 5.79
CA TYR A 165 -5.14 -6.26 5.28
C TYR A 165 -5.58 -6.24 3.83
N CYS A 166 -6.59 -5.42 3.53
CA CYS A 166 -7.08 -5.22 2.18
C CYS A 166 -6.38 -3.99 1.57
N ASP A 167 -5.87 -4.12 0.37
CA ASP A 167 -5.50 -2.94 -0.43
C ASP A 167 -6.76 -2.20 -0.85
N ILE A 168 -6.75 -0.87 -0.76
CA ILE A 168 -7.86 0.00 -1.09
C ILE A 168 -7.41 1.14 -2.00
N VAL A 169 -8.32 1.60 -2.85
CA VAL A 169 -8.07 2.66 -3.83
C VAL A 169 -9.17 3.71 -3.70
N VAL A 170 -8.78 4.95 -3.39
CA VAL A 170 -9.70 6.10 -3.36
C VAL A 170 -9.36 7.14 -4.43
N ASN A 171 -8.16 7.06 -5.01
CA ASN A 171 -7.69 8.04 -5.98
C ASN A 171 -8.41 7.92 -7.31
N HIS A 172 -8.58 6.69 -7.81
CA HIS A 172 -9.03 6.48 -9.18
C HIS A 172 -9.98 5.28 -9.33
N THR A 173 -10.61 5.21 -10.50
CA THR A 173 -11.29 4.01 -11.01
C THR A 173 -10.56 3.47 -12.25
N ALA A 174 -11.10 2.43 -12.89
CA ALA A 174 -10.64 2.02 -14.22
C ALA A 174 -10.68 3.19 -15.23
N ASP A 175 -9.88 3.09 -16.30
CA ASP A 175 -9.90 3.99 -17.46
C ASP A 175 -11.22 3.79 -18.22
N VAL A 176 -12.19 4.67 -17.98
CA VAL A 176 -13.56 4.64 -18.51
C VAL A 176 -13.98 6.01 -19.03
N ILE A 177 -13.47 7.09 -18.44
CA ILE A 177 -13.82 8.47 -18.77
C ILE A 177 -12.71 9.04 -19.65
N THR A 178 -13.06 9.45 -20.86
CA THR A 178 -12.13 10.10 -21.77
C THR A 178 -12.37 11.62 -21.82
N PRO A 179 -11.35 12.47 -21.66
CA PRO A 179 -11.47 13.89 -21.91
C PRO A 179 -11.63 14.20 -23.40
N SER A 180 -12.66 14.97 -23.77
CA SER A 180 -12.85 15.39 -25.16
C SER A 180 -11.72 16.34 -25.62
N GLY A 181 -11.02 15.99 -26.71
CA GLY A 181 -10.03 16.88 -27.35
C GLY A 181 -8.56 16.68 -26.96
N GLY A 182 -8.19 15.57 -26.30
CA GLY A 182 -6.79 15.17 -26.06
C GLY A 182 -6.56 14.58 -24.67
N GLY A 183 -5.46 13.84 -24.48
CA GLY A 183 -5.14 13.15 -23.22
C GLY A 183 -4.44 14.02 -22.18
N GLY A 184 -3.44 14.83 -22.56
CA GLY A 184 -2.55 15.46 -21.57
C GLY A 184 -3.19 16.51 -20.66
N TYR A 185 -2.68 16.59 -19.42
CA TYR A 185 -3.13 17.47 -18.34
C TYR A 185 -3.28 18.96 -18.73
N VAL A 186 -4.33 19.61 -18.20
CA VAL A 186 -4.55 21.06 -18.29
C VAL A 186 -4.44 21.69 -16.91
N SER A 187 -3.52 22.64 -16.69
CA SER A 187 -3.32 23.25 -15.36
C SER A 187 -4.42 24.18 -14.88
N LYS A 188 -4.59 24.33 -13.55
CA LYS A 188 -5.54 25.27 -12.91
C LYS A 188 -5.23 26.72 -13.27
N PHE A 189 -3.98 27.04 -13.63
CA PHE A 189 -3.61 28.33 -14.20
C PHE A 189 -4.25 28.56 -15.57
N SER A 190 -4.19 27.56 -16.46
CA SER A 190 -4.75 27.64 -17.81
C SER A 190 -6.27 27.60 -17.81
N PHE A 191 -6.88 26.81 -16.92
CA PHE A 191 -8.33 26.72 -16.76
C PHE A 191 -8.70 26.48 -15.31
N ARG A 192 -9.30 27.48 -14.66
CA ARG A 192 -9.84 27.33 -13.30
C ARG A 192 -11.20 26.63 -13.35
N TYR A 193 -11.52 25.85 -12.32
CA TYR A 193 -12.84 25.24 -12.18
C TYR A 193 -13.93 26.30 -12.16
N ARG A 194 -15.10 25.90 -12.68
CA ARG A 194 -16.30 26.72 -12.71
C ARG A 194 -17.47 25.97 -12.10
N ASP A 195 -18.36 26.66 -11.43
CA ASP A 195 -19.67 26.09 -11.09
C ASP A 195 -20.53 25.89 -12.35
N ALA A 196 -21.72 25.33 -12.17
CA ALA A 196 -22.66 25.04 -13.25
C ALA A 196 -23.08 26.33 -13.99
N GLU A 197 -23.11 27.47 -13.30
CA GLU A 197 -23.43 28.79 -13.82
C GLU A 197 -22.24 29.48 -14.52
N GLY A 198 -21.03 28.93 -14.41
CA GLY A 198 -19.82 29.41 -15.06
C GLY A 198 -18.94 30.32 -14.19
N ASN A 199 -19.28 30.55 -12.93
CA ASN A 199 -18.48 31.33 -11.99
C ASN A 199 -17.25 30.53 -11.56
N VAL A 200 -16.11 31.21 -11.49
CA VAL A 200 -14.84 30.60 -11.12
C VAL A 200 -14.75 30.42 -9.61
N PHE A 201 -14.28 29.26 -9.16
CA PHE A 201 -13.97 28.99 -7.75
C PHE A 201 -12.65 28.24 -7.60
N ASP A 202 -12.15 28.16 -6.36
CA ASP A 202 -11.00 27.33 -5.98
C ASP A 202 -11.50 26.16 -5.13
N ASP A 203 -11.42 24.96 -5.69
CA ASP A 203 -11.83 23.69 -5.08
C ASP A 203 -11.21 23.44 -3.71
N ARG A 204 -9.97 23.87 -3.48
CA ARG A 204 -9.29 23.68 -2.18
C ARG A 204 -9.93 24.47 -1.05
N ALA A 205 -10.62 25.56 -1.34
CA ALA A 205 -11.40 26.28 -0.33
C ALA A 205 -12.65 25.50 0.10
N PHE A 206 -13.03 24.46 -0.66
CA PHE A 206 -14.20 23.62 -0.43
C PHE A 206 -13.86 22.17 -0.06
N ALA A 207 -12.59 21.84 0.16
CA ALA A 207 -12.16 20.48 0.47
C ALA A 207 -12.79 19.99 1.78
N ALA A 208 -13.55 18.90 1.68
CA ALA A 208 -14.15 18.25 2.84
C ALA A 208 -13.08 17.49 3.65
N ASN A 209 -13.13 17.62 4.97
CA ASN A 209 -12.24 16.89 5.88
C ASN A 209 -12.96 16.18 7.03
N GLY A 210 -14.29 16.01 6.92
CA GLY A 210 -15.11 15.38 7.95
C GLY A 210 -15.43 16.27 9.16
N ILE A 211 -14.71 17.38 9.36
CA ILE A 211 -14.97 18.39 10.40
C ILE A 211 -15.58 19.64 9.77
N VAL A 212 -14.91 20.16 8.75
CA VAL A 212 -15.32 21.27 7.90
C VAL A 212 -15.70 20.69 6.56
N ASN A 213 -16.99 20.74 6.26
CA ASN A 213 -17.57 20.22 5.03
C ASN A 213 -18.37 21.35 4.37
N PRO A 214 -17.69 22.30 3.72
CA PRO A 214 -18.36 23.42 3.08
C PRO A 214 -19.20 22.93 1.90
N ASP A 215 -20.26 23.68 1.56
CA ASP A 215 -21.10 23.36 0.41
C ASP A 215 -20.27 23.55 -0.87
N PHE A 216 -19.91 22.44 -1.50
CA PHE A 216 -19.15 22.44 -2.74
C PHE A 216 -20.03 23.02 -3.87
N PRO A 217 -19.55 23.97 -4.69
CA PRO A 217 -20.35 24.56 -5.76
C PRO A 217 -20.92 23.50 -6.71
N ALA A 218 -22.19 23.68 -7.13
CA ALA A 218 -22.81 22.76 -8.08
C ALA A 218 -21.99 22.71 -9.38
N MET A 219 -21.76 21.52 -9.91
CA MET A 219 -20.90 21.32 -11.09
C MET A 219 -21.71 20.85 -12.30
N SER A 220 -21.15 21.06 -13.48
CA SER A 220 -21.67 20.57 -14.76
C SER A 220 -20.53 19.98 -15.58
N ALA A 221 -20.73 18.76 -16.10
CA ALA A 221 -19.76 18.11 -16.99
C ALA A 221 -19.42 18.95 -18.24
N VAL A 222 -20.30 19.87 -18.64
CA VAL A 222 -20.11 20.73 -19.81
C VAL A 222 -19.37 22.02 -19.47
N THR A 223 -19.66 22.63 -18.31
CA THR A 223 -19.19 23.99 -17.97
C THR A 223 -17.96 23.98 -17.07
N SER A 224 -17.86 23.01 -16.17
CA SER A 224 -16.96 23.08 -15.01
C SER A 224 -15.52 22.70 -15.31
N PHE A 225 -15.27 22.02 -16.43
CA PHE A 225 -14.00 21.36 -16.74
C PHE A 225 -13.33 21.93 -18.00
N PRO A 226 -12.00 21.86 -18.11
CA PRO A 226 -11.27 22.30 -19.31
C PRO A 226 -11.67 21.51 -20.55
N ARG A 227 -12.03 20.23 -20.37
CA ARG A 227 -12.48 19.33 -21.42
C ARG A 227 -13.70 18.58 -20.90
N PRO A 228 -14.85 18.64 -21.59
CA PRO A 228 -16.00 17.82 -21.22
C PRO A 228 -15.62 16.33 -21.17
N PRO A 229 -15.89 15.63 -20.05
CA PRO A 229 -15.68 14.19 -19.95
C PRO A 229 -16.74 13.44 -20.75
N VAL A 230 -16.35 12.33 -21.36
CA VAL A 230 -17.25 11.43 -22.08
C VAL A 230 -16.99 9.98 -21.70
N VAL A 231 -18.03 9.16 -21.71
CA VAL A 231 -17.93 7.70 -21.54
C VAL A 231 -18.34 7.04 -22.84
N ALA A 232 -17.46 6.20 -23.39
CA ALA A 232 -17.74 5.52 -24.65
C ALA A 232 -18.86 4.47 -24.49
N ALA A 233 -19.61 4.24 -25.56
CA ALA A 233 -20.63 3.19 -25.55
C ALA A 233 -19.98 1.81 -25.35
N GLY A 234 -20.49 1.05 -24.38
CA GLY A 234 -19.98 -0.28 -24.04
C GLY A 234 -19.00 -0.31 -22.87
N GLU A 235 -18.59 0.86 -22.34
CA GLU A 235 -17.86 0.93 -21.09
C GLU A 235 -18.71 0.46 -19.90
N PRO A 236 -18.10 -0.15 -18.86
CA PRO A 236 -18.82 -0.65 -17.71
C PRO A 236 -19.40 0.49 -16.86
N THR A 237 -20.60 0.29 -16.35
CA THR A 237 -21.18 1.17 -15.32
C THR A 237 -20.49 0.92 -13.99
N LYS A 238 -20.03 2.00 -13.34
CA LYS A 238 -19.30 1.89 -12.09
C LYS A 238 -20.24 1.68 -10.90
N LYS A 239 -19.75 1.07 -9.81
CA LYS A 239 -20.50 0.92 -8.56
C LYS A 239 -19.63 1.30 -7.35
N PRO A 240 -20.15 2.09 -6.40
CA PRO A 240 -21.55 2.52 -6.27
C PRO A 240 -21.99 3.55 -7.32
N ALA A 241 -23.31 3.79 -7.42
CA ALA A 241 -23.89 4.58 -8.51
C ALA A 241 -23.34 6.02 -8.62
N TRP A 242 -22.94 6.63 -7.50
CA TRP A 242 -22.38 8.00 -7.46
C TRP A 242 -21.07 8.14 -8.25
N LEU A 243 -20.34 7.04 -8.50
CA LEU A 243 -19.15 7.03 -9.36
C LEU A 243 -19.48 7.26 -10.85
N ASN A 244 -20.75 7.26 -11.26
CA ASN A 244 -21.14 7.55 -12.63
C ASN A 244 -21.51 9.02 -12.86
N ASP A 245 -21.51 9.85 -11.80
CA ASP A 245 -21.54 11.29 -11.98
C ASP A 245 -20.14 11.75 -12.42
N LEU A 246 -20.03 12.18 -13.68
CA LEU A 246 -18.77 12.64 -14.25
C LEU A 246 -18.20 13.88 -13.55
N THR A 247 -19.01 14.59 -12.77
CA THR A 247 -18.54 15.72 -11.95
C THR A 247 -17.82 15.29 -10.66
N ASN A 248 -17.77 13.99 -10.36
CA ASN A 248 -16.99 13.42 -9.25
C ASN A 248 -15.54 13.10 -9.65
N TYR A 249 -15.09 13.56 -10.82
CA TYR A 249 -13.72 13.40 -11.32
C TYR A 249 -13.09 14.76 -11.61
N HIS A 250 -11.77 14.88 -11.49
CA HIS A 250 -11.09 16.15 -11.74
C HIS A 250 -11.14 16.56 -13.21
N ASN A 251 -11.22 15.59 -14.13
CA ASN A 251 -11.37 15.75 -15.58
C ASN A 251 -10.38 16.76 -16.19
N ARG A 252 -9.11 16.64 -15.81
CA ARG A 252 -8.04 17.53 -16.32
C ARG A 252 -7.11 16.84 -17.30
N GLY A 253 -7.22 15.52 -17.48
CA GLY A 253 -6.40 14.71 -18.37
C GLY A 253 -5.16 14.13 -17.67
N ASP A 254 -4.41 13.35 -18.43
CA ASP A 254 -3.28 12.54 -18.00
C ASP A 254 -2.17 13.37 -17.36
N SER A 255 -1.83 13.00 -16.13
CA SER A 255 -0.73 13.59 -15.37
C SER A 255 0.60 13.39 -16.07
N ALA A 256 1.45 14.43 -16.05
CA ALA A 256 2.86 14.32 -16.43
C ALA A 256 3.76 14.07 -15.21
N PHE A 257 3.18 13.85 -14.02
CA PHE A 257 3.87 13.65 -12.75
C PHE A 257 4.79 14.85 -12.43
N SER A 258 4.23 16.05 -12.45
CA SER A 258 4.91 17.32 -12.19
C SER A 258 4.01 18.38 -11.54
N GLY A 259 4.44 18.90 -10.38
CA GLY A 259 3.76 20.03 -9.73
C GLY A 259 2.36 19.67 -9.24
N GLU A 260 1.34 20.41 -9.66
CA GLU A 260 -0.04 20.18 -9.20
C GLU A 260 -0.70 18.95 -9.83
N ASP A 261 -0.25 18.50 -11.01
CA ASP A 261 -0.92 17.40 -11.72
C ASP A 261 -0.76 16.04 -11.01
N TYR A 262 0.07 15.97 -9.97
CA TYR A 262 0.10 14.84 -9.06
C TYR A 262 -1.21 14.63 -8.32
N ASN A 263 -2.01 15.69 -8.11
CA ASN A 263 -3.25 15.66 -7.32
C ASN A 263 -4.53 15.93 -8.11
N TYR A 264 -4.44 16.14 -9.42
CA TYR A 264 -5.61 16.50 -10.24
C TYR A 264 -5.63 15.85 -11.62
N GLY A 265 -4.62 15.03 -11.93
CA GLY A 265 -4.40 14.46 -13.26
C GLY A 265 -4.54 12.95 -13.23
N ASP A 266 -5.05 12.40 -14.33
CA ASP A 266 -5.28 10.96 -14.46
C ASP A 266 -3.94 10.21 -14.40
N ILE A 267 -3.80 9.26 -13.47
CA ILE A 267 -2.58 8.48 -13.30
C ILE A 267 -2.59 7.39 -14.36
N ALA A 268 -1.79 7.57 -15.41
CA ALA A 268 -1.70 6.62 -16.53
C ALA A 268 -3.08 6.29 -17.16
N GLY A 269 -3.94 7.30 -17.27
CA GLY A 269 -5.30 7.19 -17.85
C GLY A 269 -6.37 6.70 -16.88
N LEU A 270 -6.03 6.45 -15.60
CA LEU A 270 -7.02 6.06 -14.60
C LEU A 270 -7.83 7.27 -14.14
N ASP A 271 -9.15 7.17 -14.22
CA ASP A 271 -10.07 8.28 -13.96
C ASP A 271 -9.90 8.84 -12.54
N ASP A 272 -9.33 10.05 -12.42
CA ASP A 272 -8.95 10.68 -11.15
C ASP A 272 -10.15 11.30 -10.42
N LEU A 273 -10.41 10.84 -9.19
CA LEU A 273 -11.58 11.21 -8.40
C LEU A 273 -11.39 12.54 -7.70
N PHE A 274 -12.44 13.37 -7.76
CA PHE A 274 -12.48 14.71 -7.18
C PHE A 274 -12.63 14.66 -5.65
N THR A 275 -11.57 14.25 -4.98
CA THR A 275 -11.50 13.92 -3.54
C THR A 275 -11.72 15.12 -2.61
N GLU A 276 -11.64 16.35 -3.11
CA GLU A 276 -12.09 17.53 -2.37
C GLU A 276 -13.61 17.53 -2.09
N LYS A 277 -14.42 16.83 -2.88
CA LYS A 277 -15.88 16.80 -2.73
C LYS A 277 -16.31 15.92 -1.56
N ARG A 278 -17.21 16.45 -0.74
CA ARG A 278 -17.83 15.71 0.37
C ARG A 278 -18.49 14.39 -0.07
N GLU A 279 -19.18 14.40 -1.22
CA GLU A 279 -19.83 13.20 -1.76
C GLU A 279 -18.84 12.05 -2.03
N VAL A 280 -17.63 12.38 -2.52
CA VAL A 280 -16.57 11.39 -2.77
C VAL A 280 -16.01 10.87 -1.45
N LEU A 281 -15.73 11.76 -0.49
CA LEU A 281 -15.27 11.40 0.85
C LEU A 281 -16.27 10.48 1.58
N GLU A 282 -17.54 10.91 1.70
CA GLU A 282 -18.58 10.13 2.36
C GLU A 282 -18.87 8.83 1.59
N GLY A 283 -18.85 8.88 0.25
CA GLY A 283 -19.03 7.72 -0.61
C GLY A 283 -18.02 6.62 -0.35
N PHE A 284 -16.72 6.96 -0.25
CA PHE A 284 -15.68 5.97 0.06
C PHE A 284 -15.70 5.50 1.52
N ILE A 285 -16.04 6.37 2.47
CA ILE A 285 -16.25 5.94 3.86
C ILE A 285 -17.29 4.82 3.90
N GLU A 286 -18.40 4.96 3.17
CA GLU A 286 -19.46 3.95 3.14
C GLU A 286 -19.08 2.68 2.35
N VAL A 287 -18.32 2.81 1.26
CA VAL A 287 -17.75 1.66 0.54
C VAL A 287 -16.89 0.81 1.49
N TYR A 288 -15.97 1.44 2.21
CA TYR A 288 -15.04 0.69 3.05
C TYR A 288 -15.63 0.30 4.41
N ARG A 289 -16.64 1.02 4.91
CA ARG A 289 -17.52 0.54 5.99
C ARG A 289 -18.09 -0.84 5.64
N TYR A 290 -18.69 -0.97 4.45
CA TYR A 290 -19.31 -2.22 4.04
C TYR A 290 -18.33 -3.40 4.11
N TRP A 291 -17.08 -3.22 3.68
CA TRP A 291 -16.07 -4.27 3.74
C TRP A 291 -15.61 -4.60 5.16
N ILE A 292 -15.45 -3.59 6.03
CA ILE A 292 -15.16 -3.80 7.45
C ILE A 292 -16.29 -4.61 8.11
N GLU A 293 -17.54 -4.21 7.92
CA GLU A 293 -18.69 -4.82 8.58
C GLU A 293 -19.07 -6.20 8.00
N THR A 294 -18.82 -6.42 6.70
CA THR A 294 -19.24 -7.66 6.01
C THR A 294 -18.16 -8.74 6.01
N VAL A 295 -16.89 -8.34 5.88
CA VAL A 295 -15.75 -9.26 5.77
C VAL A 295 -14.91 -9.28 7.04
N GLY A 296 -14.79 -8.15 7.76
CA GLY A 296 -13.97 -8.09 8.97
C GLY A 296 -12.47 -7.95 8.68
N PHE A 297 -12.09 -7.18 7.66
CA PHE A 297 -10.67 -6.86 7.45
C PHE A 297 -10.07 -6.16 8.67
N ASP A 298 -8.80 -6.44 8.98
CA ASP A 298 -8.09 -5.92 10.15
C ASP A 298 -7.28 -4.65 9.87
N GLY A 299 -7.31 -4.18 8.62
CA GLY A 299 -6.54 -3.03 8.19
C GLY A 299 -6.64 -2.77 6.70
N PHE A 300 -6.19 -1.58 6.31
CA PHE A 300 -6.12 -1.17 4.92
C PHE A 300 -4.70 -0.74 4.55
N ARG A 301 -4.20 -1.30 3.44
CA ARG A 301 -3.13 -0.63 2.69
C ARG A 301 -3.80 0.34 1.73
N ILE A 302 -3.36 1.58 1.72
CA ILE A 302 -3.98 2.63 0.92
C ILE A 302 -3.08 2.94 -0.27
N ASP A 303 -3.61 2.74 -1.46
CA ASP A 303 -2.96 3.03 -2.73
C ASP A 303 -2.77 4.54 -2.95
N THR A 304 -1.66 4.90 -3.61
CA THR A 304 -1.44 6.24 -4.21
C THR A 304 -1.70 7.44 -3.29
N VAL A 305 -1.41 7.33 -1.98
CA VAL A 305 -1.77 8.34 -0.96
C VAL A 305 -1.36 9.76 -1.32
N LYS A 306 -0.17 9.93 -1.88
CA LYS A 306 0.38 11.25 -2.24
C LYS A 306 -0.36 11.96 -3.37
N HIS A 307 -1.21 11.24 -4.09
CA HIS A 307 -2.02 11.74 -5.20
C HIS A 307 -3.38 12.27 -4.72
N VAL A 308 -3.76 12.00 -3.48
CA VAL A 308 -5.00 12.49 -2.87
C VAL A 308 -4.70 13.68 -1.95
N ASN A 309 -5.65 14.62 -1.86
CA ASN A 309 -5.50 15.79 -1.01
C ASN A 309 -5.43 15.43 0.49
N PRO A 310 -4.59 16.10 1.30
CA PRO A 310 -4.47 15.81 2.74
C PRO A 310 -5.79 15.89 3.52
N GLU A 311 -6.69 16.81 3.14
CA GLU A 311 -7.98 17.00 3.81
C GLU A 311 -8.87 15.75 3.71
N PHE A 312 -8.80 15.01 2.60
CA PHE A 312 -9.52 13.75 2.46
C PHE A 312 -9.09 12.76 3.56
N TRP A 313 -7.78 12.62 3.80
CA TRP A 313 -7.25 11.71 4.83
C TRP A 313 -7.64 12.13 6.25
N GLN A 314 -7.67 13.43 6.51
CA GLN A 314 -8.12 13.99 7.79
C GLN A 314 -9.59 13.65 8.10
N GLY A 315 -10.42 13.45 7.07
CA GLY A 315 -11.80 12.97 7.24
C GLY A 315 -11.93 11.45 7.21
N PHE A 316 -11.26 10.82 6.25
CA PHE A 316 -11.39 9.40 5.93
C PHE A 316 -10.81 8.53 7.05
N SER A 317 -9.54 8.72 7.41
CA SER A 317 -8.84 7.81 8.32
C SER A 317 -9.46 7.78 9.73
N PRO A 318 -9.85 8.90 10.36
CA PRO A 318 -10.57 8.87 11.63
C PRO A 318 -11.96 8.22 11.53
N ALA A 319 -12.66 8.40 10.41
CA ALA A 319 -13.96 7.76 10.18
C ALA A 319 -13.82 6.24 10.10
N ILE A 320 -12.86 5.74 9.31
CA ILE A 320 -12.56 4.30 9.22
C ILE A 320 -12.16 3.72 10.58
N ARG A 321 -11.28 4.39 11.33
CA ARG A 321 -10.92 3.97 12.70
C ARG A 321 -12.15 3.84 13.60
N ARG A 322 -13.07 4.80 13.53
CA ARG A 322 -14.32 4.75 14.32
C ARG A 322 -15.20 3.58 13.90
N ILE A 323 -15.37 3.38 12.59
CA ILE A 323 -16.17 2.29 12.03
C ILE A 323 -15.62 0.93 12.46
N ALA A 324 -14.30 0.74 12.36
CA ALA A 324 -13.65 -0.50 12.77
C ALA A 324 -13.87 -0.79 14.26
N ARG A 325 -13.73 0.22 15.14
CA ARG A 325 -14.05 0.07 16.57
C ARG A 325 -15.52 -0.26 16.82
N GLU A 326 -16.44 0.40 16.12
CA GLU A 326 -17.87 0.10 16.20
C GLU A 326 -18.18 -1.34 15.76
N ALA A 327 -17.41 -1.89 14.82
CA ALA A 327 -17.45 -3.28 14.39
C ALA A 327 -16.68 -4.25 15.32
N GLY A 328 -16.05 -3.76 16.39
CA GLY A 328 -15.30 -4.55 17.37
C GLY A 328 -13.84 -4.84 17.02
N ILE A 329 -13.28 -4.15 16.02
CA ILE A 329 -11.89 -4.27 15.57
C ILE A 329 -11.09 -3.11 16.17
N GLU A 330 -10.56 -3.31 17.37
CA GLU A 330 -9.89 -2.26 18.17
C GLU A 330 -8.49 -1.88 17.66
N ASP A 331 -7.89 -2.75 16.85
CA ASP A 331 -6.50 -2.67 16.41
C ASP A 331 -6.36 -2.53 14.88
N PHE A 332 -7.40 -1.96 14.25
CA PHE A 332 -7.46 -1.72 12.81
C PHE A 332 -6.37 -0.76 12.35
N LEU A 333 -5.48 -1.22 11.45
CA LEU A 333 -4.32 -0.45 10.99
C LEU A 333 -4.51 0.06 9.55
N GLN A 334 -4.31 1.35 9.32
CA GLN A 334 -4.22 1.93 7.98
C GLN A 334 -2.78 2.33 7.65
N PHE A 335 -2.26 1.89 6.50
CA PHE A 335 -0.92 2.28 6.05
C PHE A 335 -0.90 2.70 4.60
N GLY A 336 -0.33 3.88 4.36
CA GLY A 336 -0.31 4.52 3.04
C GLY A 336 0.90 4.18 2.19
N GLU A 337 0.70 4.09 0.89
CA GLU A 337 1.79 4.11 -0.09
C GLU A 337 2.15 5.54 -0.51
N VAL A 338 3.32 5.98 -0.10
CA VAL A 338 3.89 7.28 -0.47
C VAL A 338 5.27 7.02 -1.07
N PHE A 339 5.35 6.82 -2.38
CA PHE A 339 6.62 6.56 -3.06
C PHE A 339 7.54 7.79 -2.99
N ASN A 340 8.35 7.86 -1.92
CA ASN A 340 9.35 8.88 -1.64
C ASN A 340 10.34 8.37 -0.59
N GLY A 341 11.64 8.64 -0.75
CA GLY A 341 12.67 8.19 0.20
C GLY A 341 13.00 9.14 1.35
N ASP A 342 12.44 10.35 1.37
CA ASP A 342 12.73 11.39 2.36
C ASP A 342 11.81 11.27 3.59
N PRO A 343 12.35 10.95 4.78
CA PRO A 343 11.57 10.88 6.02
C PRO A 343 10.80 12.16 6.35
N ARG A 344 11.29 13.34 5.95
CA ARG A 344 10.59 14.63 6.18
C ARG A 344 9.31 14.75 5.36
N TYR A 345 9.27 14.13 4.20
CA TYR A 345 8.08 14.10 3.36
C TYR A 345 7.14 12.97 3.78
N LEU A 346 7.67 11.77 4.03
CA LEU A 346 6.90 10.61 4.47
C LEU A 346 6.15 10.86 5.78
N SER A 347 6.82 11.46 6.78
CA SER A 347 6.24 11.71 8.10
C SER A 347 5.00 12.60 8.09
N GLN A 348 4.82 13.46 7.08
CA GLN A 348 3.66 14.35 6.99
C GLN A 348 2.33 13.58 6.87
N TRP A 349 2.38 12.35 6.36
CA TRP A 349 1.18 11.52 6.15
C TRP A 349 0.70 10.85 7.44
N SER A 350 1.63 10.42 8.30
CA SER A 350 1.30 9.86 9.62
C SER A 350 1.09 10.90 10.71
N THR A 351 1.46 12.16 10.44
CA THR A 351 1.30 13.29 11.35
C THR A 351 0.13 14.16 10.85
N ALA A 352 0.42 15.14 9.98
CA ALA A 352 -0.53 16.15 9.53
C ALA A 352 -1.74 15.60 8.73
N ALA A 353 -1.60 14.52 7.97
CA ALA A 353 -2.70 13.92 7.21
C ALA A 353 -3.54 12.93 8.04
N GLY A 354 -3.01 12.41 9.16
CA GLY A 354 -3.76 11.57 10.11
C GLY A 354 -3.96 10.10 9.71
N ILE A 355 -3.18 9.59 8.74
CA ILE A 355 -3.08 8.15 8.44
C ILE A 355 -2.28 7.47 9.57
N ASP A 356 -2.55 6.21 9.91
CA ASP A 356 -1.89 5.59 11.07
C ASP A 356 -0.38 5.38 10.86
N THR A 357 0.03 5.05 9.64
CA THR A 357 1.44 4.85 9.26
C THR A 357 1.62 4.84 7.73
N VAL A 358 2.84 4.63 7.24
CA VAL A 358 3.17 4.52 5.81
C VAL A 358 4.15 3.37 5.53
N LEU A 359 4.23 2.99 4.26
CA LEU A 359 5.31 2.16 3.72
C LEU A 359 6.66 2.90 3.82
N ASP A 360 7.67 2.26 4.41
CA ASP A 360 8.99 2.85 4.67
C ASP A 360 9.93 2.75 3.45
N PHE A 361 9.63 3.53 2.41
CA PHE A 361 10.51 3.66 1.24
C PHE A 361 11.89 4.21 1.59
N GLY A 362 11.99 5.03 2.65
CA GLY A 362 13.27 5.50 3.18
C GLY A 362 14.17 4.33 3.57
N LEU A 363 13.66 3.39 4.36
CA LEU A 363 14.39 2.19 4.74
C LEU A 363 14.76 1.33 3.54
N VAL A 364 13.85 1.08 2.61
CA VAL A 364 14.12 0.22 1.44
C VAL A 364 15.31 0.73 0.64
N PHE A 365 15.34 2.04 0.33
CA PHE A 365 16.41 2.64 -0.45
C PHE A 365 17.75 2.61 0.30
N GLN A 366 17.74 2.89 1.61
CA GLN A 366 18.96 2.85 2.42
C GLN A 366 19.46 1.41 2.68
N MET A 367 18.56 0.44 2.82
CA MET A 367 18.90 -0.98 2.90
C MET A 367 19.56 -1.46 1.60
N ARG A 368 19.07 -1.03 0.43
CA ARG A 368 19.72 -1.33 -0.85
C ARG A 368 21.13 -0.73 -0.92
N GLU A 369 21.31 0.53 -0.53
CA GLU A 369 22.64 1.16 -0.48
C GLU A 369 23.61 0.39 0.44
N PHE A 370 23.16 0.00 1.62
CA PHE A 370 23.99 -0.70 2.60
C PHE A 370 24.27 -2.15 2.18
N VAL A 371 23.22 -2.97 2.04
CA VAL A 371 23.33 -4.42 1.85
C VAL A 371 23.75 -4.76 0.43
N SER A 372 23.05 -4.23 -0.57
CA SER A 372 23.29 -4.58 -1.98
C SER A 372 24.53 -3.90 -2.54
N ARG A 373 24.72 -2.60 -2.26
CA ARG A 373 25.77 -1.76 -2.86
C ARG A 373 27.01 -1.59 -1.97
N GLY A 374 27.00 -2.15 -0.75
CA GLY A 374 28.15 -2.15 0.16
C GLY A 374 28.55 -0.76 0.67
N ARG A 375 27.61 0.18 0.79
CA ARG A 375 27.86 1.50 1.40
C ARG A 375 28.08 1.40 2.91
N SER A 376 28.56 2.49 3.51
CA SER A 376 28.74 2.60 4.97
C SER A 376 27.41 2.42 5.71
N SER A 377 27.47 1.86 6.93
CA SER A 377 26.34 1.82 7.86
C SER A 377 25.82 3.21 8.25
N ASP A 378 26.59 4.27 7.98
CA ASP A 378 26.15 5.67 8.15
C ASP A 378 24.85 5.95 7.40
N THR A 379 24.59 5.27 6.29
CA THR A 379 23.34 5.40 5.51
C THR A 379 22.12 4.98 6.33
N LEU A 380 22.25 3.94 7.16
CA LEU A 380 21.20 3.49 8.07
C LEU A 380 21.15 4.35 9.33
N TYR A 381 22.31 4.75 9.87
CA TYR A 381 22.36 5.68 11.01
C TYR A 381 21.63 7.00 10.71
N ASN A 382 21.93 7.63 9.57
CA ASN A 382 21.32 8.89 9.16
C ASN A 382 19.81 8.76 8.88
N LEU A 383 19.35 7.56 8.50
CA LEU A 383 17.91 7.28 8.38
C LEU A 383 17.26 7.23 9.76
N PHE A 384 17.81 6.42 10.68
CA PHE A 384 17.22 6.23 12.01
C PHE A 384 17.31 7.48 12.89
N ASP A 385 18.30 8.36 12.67
CA ASP A 385 18.40 9.67 13.34
C ASP A 385 17.22 10.61 13.00
N GLN A 386 16.42 10.27 11.99
CA GLN A 386 15.24 11.01 11.57
C GLN A 386 13.91 10.39 12.01
N ASP A 387 13.94 9.28 12.79
CA ASP A 387 12.72 8.58 13.22
C ASP A 387 11.78 9.47 14.07
N ASP A 388 12.32 10.48 14.77
CA ASP A 388 11.53 11.45 15.54
C ASP A 388 10.57 12.29 14.68
N LEU A 389 10.81 12.42 13.37
CA LEU A 389 9.91 13.13 12.46
C LEU A 389 8.53 12.48 12.37
N TYR A 390 8.45 11.16 12.57
CA TYR A 390 7.20 10.41 12.54
C TYR A 390 6.43 10.48 13.87
N THR A 391 6.95 11.14 14.89
CA THR A 391 6.33 11.17 16.22
C THR A 391 5.24 12.23 16.29
N ASP A 392 4.01 11.78 16.53
CA ASP A 392 2.85 12.61 16.89
C ASP A 392 2.19 12.05 18.16
N HIS A 393 1.06 12.62 18.57
CA HIS A 393 0.23 12.15 19.67
C HIS A 393 -0.29 10.72 19.50
N ASP A 394 -0.40 10.21 18.26
CA ASP A 394 -0.93 8.88 17.93
C ASP A 394 -0.07 8.07 16.93
N SER A 395 1.06 8.60 16.43
CA SER A 395 1.94 7.93 15.45
C SER A 395 3.43 7.95 15.81
N ASN A 396 4.20 7.01 15.24
CA ASN A 396 5.66 6.94 15.37
C ASN A 396 6.33 6.08 14.28
N ALA A 397 7.67 6.11 14.23
CA ALA A 397 8.46 5.29 13.30
C ALA A 397 8.38 3.76 13.56
N ALA A 398 8.03 3.32 14.77
CA ALA A 398 7.89 1.90 15.09
C ALA A 398 6.64 1.26 14.48
N SER A 399 5.70 2.06 14.00
CA SER A 399 4.51 1.61 13.27
C SER A 399 4.72 1.54 11.76
N LEU A 400 5.84 2.04 11.22
CA LEU A 400 6.16 1.99 9.79
C LEU A 400 6.16 0.56 9.26
N VAL A 401 5.58 0.36 8.08
CA VAL A 401 5.60 -0.95 7.40
C VAL A 401 6.87 -1.00 6.57
N THR A 402 7.83 -1.81 7.02
CA THR A 402 9.18 -1.91 6.45
C THR A 402 9.24 -3.04 5.43
N PHE A 403 10.03 -2.91 4.38
CA PHE A 403 10.16 -3.93 3.32
C PHE A 403 11.52 -3.81 2.63
N LEU A 404 11.83 -4.73 1.71
CA LEU A 404 13.04 -4.69 0.89
C LEU A 404 12.74 -4.66 -0.62
N GLY A 405 11.51 -5.01 -1.00
CA GLY A 405 11.00 -5.03 -2.37
C GLY A 405 9.48 -5.15 -2.34
N ASN A 406 8.82 -4.77 -3.44
CA ASN A 406 7.37 -4.86 -3.59
C ASN A 406 7.00 -5.01 -5.08
N HIS A 407 5.73 -4.77 -5.41
CA HIS A 407 5.18 -4.89 -6.75
C HIS A 407 5.54 -3.75 -7.72
N ASP A 408 6.05 -2.60 -7.22
CA ASP A 408 6.36 -1.42 -8.04
C ASP A 408 7.85 -1.29 -8.34
N ILE A 409 8.68 -1.50 -7.32
CA ILE A 409 10.14 -1.36 -7.45
C ILE A 409 10.82 -2.68 -7.82
N GLY A 410 10.11 -3.79 -7.67
CA GLY A 410 10.64 -5.14 -7.85
C GLY A 410 11.18 -5.78 -6.57
N ARG A 411 11.65 -7.02 -6.71
CA ARG A 411 12.08 -7.89 -5.61
C ARG A 411 13.47 -7.52 -5.09
N PHE A 412 13.75 -7.79 -3.82
CA PHE A 412 15.09 -7.57 -3.27
C PHE A 412 16.16 -8.39 -4.00
N GLY A 413 15.86 -9.66 -4.32
CA GLY A 413 16.75 -10.51 -5.11
C GLY A 413 17.04 -9.97 -6.52
N PHE A 414 16.11 -9.21 -7.10
CA PHE A 414 16.37 -8.50 -8.37
C PHE A 414 17.41 -7.40 -8.18
N PHE A 415 17.30 -6.57 -7.13
CA PHE A 415 18.29 -5.53 -6.83
C PHE A 415 19.68 -6.10 -6.53
N LEU A 416 19.74 -7.19 -5.76
CA LEU A 416 21.00 -7.87 -5.46
C LEU A 416 21.72 -8.30 -6.74
N ARG A 417 20.99 -8.93 -7.67
CA ARG A 417 21.53 -9.33 -8.98
C ARG A 417 21.94 -8.14 -9.84
N GLU A 418 21.14 -7.07 -9.85
CA GLU A 418 21.43 -5.87 -10.64
C GLU A 418 22.72 -5.19 -10.14
N ASP A 419 22.84 -4.98 -8.84
CA ASP A 419 23.99 -4.28 -8.24
C ASP A 419 25.25 -5.17 -8.18
N ASN A 420 25.09 -6.50 -8.17
CA ASN A 420 26.17 -7.49 -8.02
C ASN A 420 26.21 -8.51 -9.17
N ALA A 421 26.11 -8.06 -10.42
CA ALA A 421 25.93 -8.93 -11.60
C ALA A 421 26.99 -10.03 -11.82
N LEU A 422 28.18 -9.92 -11.20
CA LEU A 422 29.27 -10.90 -11.29
C LEU A 422 29.41 -11.76 -10.02
N ALA A 423 28.61 -11.52 -8.99
CA ALA A 423 28.66 -12.30 -7.76
C ALA A 423 28.08 -13.71 -8.00
N PRO A 424 28.66 -14.74 -7.37
CA PRO A 424 28.07 -16.08 -7.40
C PRO A 424 26.78 -16.13 -6.54
N ASP A 425 25.92 -17.11 -6.80
CA ASP A 425 24.63 -17.24 -6.11
C ASP A 425 24.77 -17.33 -4.59
N GLU A 426 25.84 -17.97 -4.08
CA GLU A 426 26.11 -18.05 -2.65
C GLU A 426 26.31 -16.66 -2.03
N ARG A 427 26.97 -15.74 -2.74
CA ARG A 427 27.15 -14.37 -2.26
C ARG A 427 25.84 -13.59 -2.29
N LEU A 428 25.01 -13.81 -3.31
CA LEU A 428 23.68 -13.18 -3.38
C LEU A 428 22.77 -13.69 -2.26
N LEU A 429 22.86 -14.98 -1.92
CA LEU A 429 22.16 -15.56 -0.78
C LEU A 429 22.63 -14.95 0.55
N ASP A 430 23.94 -14.82 0.78
CA ASP A 430 24.48 -14.17 1.98
C ASP A 430 23.94 -12.74 2.16
N LEU A 431 23.83 -12.00 1.05
CA LEU A 431 23.28 -10.64 1.04
C LEU A 431 21.77 -10.62 1.29
N ALA A 432 21.03 -11.57 0.72
CA ALA A 432 19.60 -11.73 0.98
C ALA A 432 19.35 -12.04 2.46
N GLU A 433 20.08 -13.00 3.04
CA GLU A 433 19.99 -13.35 4.46
C GLU A 433 20.34 -12.17 5.37
N LEU A 434 21.38 -11.39 5.04
CA LEU A 434 21.70 -10.16 5.76
C LEU A 434 20.55 -9.14 5.68
N GLY A 435 20.02 -8.89 4.49
CA GLY A 435 18.91 -7.95 4.27
C GLY A 435 17.67 -8.34 5.08
N TYR A 436 17.23 -9.59 4.98
CA TYR A 436 16.08 -10.08 5.75
C TYR A 436 16.36 -10.13 7.24
N GLY A 437 17.56 -10.53 7.66
CA GLY A 437 17.97 -10.48 9.07
C GLY A 437 17.87 -9.08 9.65
N LEU A 438 18.27 -8.06 8.90
CA LEU A 438 18.10 -6.66 9.29
C LEU A 438 16.61 -6.26 9.29
N LEU A 439 15.85 -6.58 8.24
CA LEU A 439 14.43 -6.26 8.14
C LEU A 439 13.64 -6.73 9.38
N PHE A 440 13.92 -7.95 9.85
CA PHE A 440 13.26 -8.54 11.02
C PHE A 440 13.77 -8.05 12.38
N THR A 441 14.86 -7.27 12.42
CA THR A 441 15.48 -6.83 13.69
C THR A 441 15.52 -5.31 13.88
N VAL A 442 15.29 -4.52 12.83
CA VAL A 442 15.12 -3.07 12.92
C VAL A 442 13.69 -2.71 13.34
N ARG A 443 13.46 -1.44 13.70
CA ARG A 443 12.13 -0.93 14.06
C ARG A 443 11.14 -0.98 12.90
N GLY A 444 9.86 -1.11 13.22
CA GLY A 444 8.77 -1.14 12.25
C GLY A 444 8.06 -2.49 12.24
N GLN A 445 7.35 -2.74 11.13
CA GLN A 445 6.59 -3.95 10.87
C GLN A 445 7.10 -4.59 9.58
N PRO A 446 7.88 -5.67 9.65
CA PRO A 446 8.49 -6.26 8.46
C PRO A 446 7.42 -6.84 7.53
N CYS A 447 7.45 -6.41 6.27
CA CYS A 447 6.62 -6.87 5.19
C CYS A 447 7.48 -7.63 4.16
N VAL A 448 7.16 -8.90 3.97
CA VAL A 448 7.80 -9.78 2.98
C VAL A 448 6.91 -9.87 1.74
N TYR A 449 7.51 -9.69 0.56
CA TYR A 449 6.79 -9.84 -0.70
C TYR A 449 6.80 -11.30 -1.15
N TYR A 450 5.64 -11.81 -1.57
CA TYR A 450 5.44 -13.24 -1.77
C TYR A 450 6.48 -13.88 -2.68
N GLY A 451 7.06 -15.00 -2.26
CA GLY A 451 8.06 -15.74 -3.05
C GLY A 451 9.49 -15.22 -2.91
N ASP A 452 9.72 -14.13 -2.19
CA ASP A 452 11.08 -13.72 -1.84
C ASP A 452 11.77 -14.78 -0.96
N GLU A 453 11.01 -15.47 -0.10
CA GLU A 453 11.48 -16.62 0.70
C GLU A 453 11.78 -17.86 -0.16
N GLN A 454 11.32 -17.88 -1.42
CA GLN A 454 11.61 -18.92 -2.40
C GLN A 454 12.74 -18.52 -3.36
N GLY A 455 13.34 -17.34 -3.18
CA GLY A 455 14.42 -16.83 -4.05
C GLY A 455 13.92 -16.31 -5.40
N MET A 456 12.65 -15.86 -5.50
CA MET A 456 12.16 -15.23 -6.71
C MET A 456 12.95 -13.95 -7.02
N VAL A 457 13.31 -13.78 -8.30
CA VAL A 457 14.05 -12.63 -8.82
C VAL A 457 13.28 -12.08 -10.02
N GLY A 458 12.92 -10.80 -9.96
CA GLY A 458 12.17 -10.11 -11.00
C GLY A 458 11.60 -8.78 -10.52
N THR A 459 11.18 -7.97 -11.48
CA THR A 459 10.39 -6.75 -11.27
C THR A 459 8.92 -7.06 -11.37
#